data_AF-A0A0F9LLT0-F1
#
_entry.id   AF-A0A0F9LLT0-F1
#
_cell.length_a   1.000
_cell.length_b   1.000
_cell.length_c   1.000
_cell.angle_alpha   90.00
_cell.angle_beta   90.00
_cell.angle_gamma   90.00
#
_symmetry.space_group_name_H-M   'P 1'
#
loop_
_entity.id
_entity.type
_entity.pdbx_description
1 polymer ?
#
loop_
_entity_poly.entity_id
_entity_poly.type
_entity_poly.pdbx_seq_one_letter_code
_entity_poly.pdbx_strand_id
1 'polypeptide(L)'
;MAKKKYKIPEELMDVMAEALAMGKLRDVLVKYRFRFKKAKICAITAERLKAKFWKEVQELYPILSAKGLDYDRGGYVRIIEKAQ
;
A
#
# COMPACT_ATOMS: atom_id res chain seq x y z
N MET A 1 5.53 8.52 23.35
CA MET A 1 4.73 9.52 22.58
C MET A 1 3.60 8.80 21.87
N ALA A 2 2.36 9.32 21.94
CA ALA A 2 1.21 8.68 21.31
C ALA A 2 1.39 8.67 19.78
N LYS A 3 1.45 7.48 19.16
CA LYS A 3 1.49 7.33 17.70
C LYS A 3 0.22 7.94 17.12
N LYS A 4 0.29 9.15 16.56
CA LYS A 4 -0.83 9.78 15.85
C LYS A 4 -1.25 8.85 14.72
N LYS A 5 -2.52 8.41 14.75
CA LYS A 5 -3.15 7.60 13.71
C LYS A 5 -3.96 8.53 12.82
N TYR A 6 -3.78 8.41 11.52
CA TYR A 6 -4.57 9.16 10.53
C TYR A 6 -5.57 8.21 9.90
N LYS A 7 -6.86 8.50 10.05
CA LYS A 7 -7.93 7.68 9.47
C LYS A 7 -7.96 7.91 7.97
N ILE A 8 -7.94 6.83 7.19
CA ILE A 8 -7.98 6.91 5.74
C ILE A 8 -9.43 6.75 5.25
N PRO A 9 -9.85 7.49 4.21
CA PRO A 9 -11.14 7.25 3.54
C PRO A 9 -11.30 5.81 3.07
N GLU A 10 -12.51 5.29 3.10
CA GLU A 10 -12.82 3.90 2.71
C GLU A 10 -12.41 3.61 1.27
N GLU A 11 -12.64 4.55 0.35
CA GLU A 11 -12.23 4.45 -1.05
C GLU A 11 -10.73 4.18 -1.22
N LEU A 12 -9.91 4.81 -0.37
CA LEU A 12 -8.46 4.60 -0.35
C LEU A 12 -8.07 3.28 0.31
N MET A 13 -8.83 2.85 1.31
CA MET A 13 -8.66 1.52 1.90
C MET A 13 -8.89 0.43 0.86
N ASP A 14 -9.90 0.59 -0.01
CA ASP A 14 -10.19 -0.34 -1.09
C ASP A 14 -9.05 -0.42 -2.11
N VAL A 15 -8.48 0.72 -2.50
CA VAL A 15 -7.31 0.77 -3.40
C VAL A 15 -6.13 -0.01 -2.81
N MET A 16 -5.85 0.17 -1.51
CA MET A 16 -4.78 -0.57 -0.84
C MET A 16 -5.11 -2.06 -0.69
N ALA A 17 -6.37 -2.40 -0.41
CA ALA A 17 -6.84 -3.79 -0.33
C ALA A 17 -6.66 -4.50 -1.69
N GLU A 18 -7.01 -3.84 -2.79
CA GLU A 18 -6.80 -4.34 -4.15
C GLU A 18 -5.30 -4.53 -4.43
N ALA A 19 -4.46 -3.57 -4.04
CA ALA A 19 -3.01 -3.69 -4.20
C ALA A 19 -2.45 -4.92 -3.47
N LEU A 20 -2.91 -5.18 -2.24
CA LEU A 20 -2.53 -6.36 -1.46
C LEU A 20 -3.05 -7.65 -2.09
N ALA A 21 -4.27 -7.66 -2.61
CA ALA A 21 -4.84 -8.82 -3.31
C ALA A 21 -4.04 -9.16 -4.57
N MET A 22 -3.64 -8.15 -5.36
CA MET A 22 -2.77 -8.32 -6.53
C MET A 22 -1.39 -8.86 -6.13
N GLY A 23 -0.84 -8.41 -5.00
CA GLY A 23 0.40 -8.97 -4.43
C GLY A 23 0.28 -10.45 -4.07
N LYS A 24 -0.80 -10.85 -3.40
CA LYS A 24 -1.07 -12.27 -3.09
C LYS A 24 -1.25 -13.10 -4.36
N LEU A 25 -1.98 -12.57 -5.34
CA LEU A 25 -2.19 -13.23 -6.63
C LEU A 25 -0.88 -13.42 -7.38
N ARG A 26 0.01 -12.42 -7.38
CA ARG A 26 1.38 -12.54 -7.90
C ARG A 26 2.11 -13.71 -7.23
N ASP A 27 2.12 -13.76 -5.90
CA ASP A 27 2.87 -14.78 -5.14
C ASP A 27 2.38 -16.19 -5.44
N VAL A 28 1.06 -16.34 -5.66
CA VAL A 28 0.46 -17.58 -6.14
C VAL A 28 0.92 -17.88 -7.57
N LEU A 29 0.82 -16.92 -8.49
CA LEU A 29 1.19 -17.09 -9.90
C LEU A 29 2.67 -17.42 -10.13
N VAL A 30 3.58 -16.89 -9.31
CA VAL A 30 5.02 -17.19 -9.40
C VAL A 30 5.31 -18.67 -9.15
N LYS A 31 4.47 -19.36 -8.36
CA LYS A 31 4.62 -20.80 -8.07
C LYS A 31 4.17 -21.70 -9.22
N TYR A 32 3.41 -21.18 -10.18
CA TYR A 32 2.91 -21.95 -11.31
C TYR A 32 3.81 -21.80 -12.55
N ARG A 33 4.13 -22.94 -13.18
CA ARG A 33 4.92 -22.98 -14.42
C ARG A 33 4.23 -22.17 -15.52
N PHE A 34 5.03 -21.40 -16.27
CA PHE A 34 4.58 -20.53 -17.39
C PHE A 34 3.62 -19.39 -17.05
N ARG A 35 3.41 -19.06 -15.76
CA ARG A 35 2.56 -17.93 -15.34
C ARG A 35 3.33 -16.63 -15.05
N PHE A 36 4.64 -16.59 -15.31
CA PHE A 36 5.51 -15.43 -15.06
C PHE A 36 5.01 -14.12 -15.68
N LYS A 37 4.48 -14.14 -16.91
CA LYS A 37 3.91 -12.93 -17.55
C LYS A 37 2.75 -12.36 -16.73
N LYS A 38 1.84 -13.23 -16.25
CA LYS A 38 0.70 -12.81 -15.40
C LYS A 38 1.17 -12.31 -14.04
N ALA A 39 2.13 -13.01 -13.42
CA ALA A 39 2.74 -12.56 -12.17
C ALA A 39 3.37 -11.15 -12.30
N LYS A 40 4.08 -10.89 -13.41
CA LYS A 40 4.64 -9.56 -13.70
C LYS A 40 3.57 -8.49 -13.81
N ILE A 41 2.45 -8.77 -14.49
CA ILE A 41 1.32 -7.84 -14.58
C ILE A 41 0.77 -7.54 -13.19
N CYS A 42 0.49 -8.56 -12.38
CA CYS A 42 0.00 -8.39 -11.01
C CYS A 42 0.98 -7.56 -10.15
N ALA A 43 2.30 -7.78 -10.29
CA ALA A 43 3.31 -7.00 -9.59
C ALA A 43 3.26 -5.51 -9.99
N ILE A 44 3.21 -5.22 -11.29
CA ILE A 44 3.14 -3.83 -11.78
C ILE A 44 1.85 -3.15 -11.33
N THR A 45 0.72 -3.85 -11.39
CA THR A 45 -0.57 -3.32 -10.94
C THR A 45 -0.55 -3.03 -9.44
N ALA A 46 -0.04 -3.95 -8.61
CA ALA A 46 0.07 -3.74 -7.17
C ALA A 46 0.92 -2.50 -6.83
N GLU A 47 2.06 -2.32 -7.51
CA GLU A 47 2.92 -1.16 -7.28
C GLU A 47 2.28 0.16 -7.74
N ARG A 48 1.54 0.15 -8.86
CA ARG A 48 0.77 1.32 -9.30
C ARG A 48 -0.32 1.71 -8.31
N LEU A 49 -1.07 0.74 -7.79
CA LEU A 49 -2.12 0.99 -6.81
C LEU A 49 -1.55 1.52 -5.48
N LYS A 50 -0.43 0.95 -5.01
CA LYS A 50 0.27 1.51 -3.83
C LYS A 50 0.75 2.92 -4.06
N ALA A 51 1.35 3.21 -5.22
CA ALA A 51 1.82 4.55 -5.54
C ALA A 51 0.66 5.56 -5.57
N LYS A 52 -0.48 5.17 -6.16
CA LYS A 52 -1.71 5.96 -6.16
C LYS A 52 -2.21 6.22 -4.73
N PHE A 53 -2.31 5.16 -3.92
CA PHE A 53 -2.69 5.27 -2.52
C PHE A 53 -1.81 6.26 -1.75
N TRP A 54 -0.49 6.11 -1.82
CA TRP A 54 0.42 6.97 -1.08
C TRP A 54 0.39 8.42 -1.56
N LYS A 55 0.20 8.63 -2.86
CA LYS A 55 0.03 9.97 -3.42
C LYS A 55 -1.21 10.65 -2.82
N GLU A 56 -2.35 9.98 -2.85
CA GLU A 56 -3.60 10.53 -2.31
C GLU A 56 -3.55 10.70 -0.78
N VAL A 57 -2.88 9.79 -0.04
CA VAL A 57 -2.62 9.96 1.39
C VAL A 57 -1.77 11.20 1.68
N GLN A 58 -0.75 11.48 0.85
CA GLN A 58 0.07 12.69 0.98
C GLN A 58 -0.71 13.95 0.60
N GLU A 59 -1.62 13.89 -0.36
CA GLU A 59 -2.51 15.01 -0.69
C GLU A 59 -3.51 15.30 0.44
N LEU A 60 -4.09 14.26 1.05
CA LEU A 60 -4.98 14.38 2.21
C LEU A 60 -4.26 14.85 3.46
N TYR A 61 -3.02 14.40 3.65
CA TYR A 61 -2.20 14.71 4.82
C TYR A 61 -0.79 15.15 4.40
N PRO A 62 -0.61 16.40 3.94
CA PRO A 62 0.69 16.90 3.46
C PRO A 62 1.82 16.78 4.50
N ILE A 63 1.46 16.86 5.77
CA ILE A 63 2.36 16.68 6.93
C ILE A 63 3.03 15.29 7.00
N LEU A 64 2.56 14.33 6.20
CA LEU A 64 3.09 12.96 6.13
C LEU A 64 4.14 12.78 5.02
N SER A 65 4.30 13.75 4.09
CA SER A 65 5.13 13.61 2.88
C SER A 65 6.61 13.34 3.15
N ALA A 66 7.14 13.72 4.31
CA ALA A 66 8.56 13.59 4.66
C ALA A 66 8.85 12.47 5.69
N LYS A 67 7.84 11.66 6.03
CA LYS A 67 7.93 10.69 7.13
C LYS A 67 7.90 9.26 6.61
N GLY A 68 8.52 8.33 7.34
CA GLY A 68 8.25 6.91 7.13
C GLY A 68 6.79 6.64 7.49
N LEU A 69 6.02 6.03 6.58
CA LEU A 69 4.61 5.74 6.79
C LEU A 69 4.38 4.24 6.77
N ASP A 70 3.56 3.78 7.69
CA ASP A 70 3.03 2.41 7.71
C ASP A 70 1.52 2.45 7.54
N TYR A 71 0.98 1.50 6.77
CA TYR A 71 -0.45 1.32 6.63
C TYR A 71 -0.90 0.11 7.44
N ASP A 72 -1.72 0.37 8.46
CA ASP A 72 -2.39 -0.66 9.24
C ASP A 72 -3.65 -1.12 8.50
N ARG A 73 -3.86 -2.44 8.41
CA ARG A 73 -5.04 -3.05 7.79
C ARG A 73 -6.36 -2.64 8.44
N GLY A 74 -6.32 -2.01 9.62
CA GLY A 74 -7.47 -1.37 10.25
C GLY A 74 -7.88 -0.01 9.64
N GLY A 75 -7.29 0.42 8.52
CA GLY A 75 -7.65 1.68 7.84
C GLY A 75 -6.94 2.93 8.39
N TYR A 76 -5.76 2.73 9.00
CA TYR A 76 -5.01 3.84 9.61
C TYR A 76 -3.60 3.90 9.04
N VAL A 77 -3.15 5.12 8.72
CA VAL A 77 -1.73 5.38 8.46
C VAL A 77 -1.07 5.86 9.75
N ARG A 78 0.11 5.30 10.04
CA ARG A 78 0.94 5.67 11.20
C ARG A 78 2.30 6.13 10.70
N ILE A 79 2.89 7.07 11.42
CA ILE A 79 4.27 7.48 11.19
C ILE A 79 5.20 6.42 11.83
N ILE A 80 6.10 5.87 11.05
CA ILE A 80 7.27 5.14 11.52
C ILE A 80 8.35 6.20 11.75
N GLU A 81 8.71 6.45 13.01
CA GLU A 81 9.98 7.10 13.31
C GLU A 81 11.08 6.17 12.79
N LYS A 82 11.83 6.61 11.78
CA LYS A 82 13.07 5.92 11.44
C LYS A 82 13.95 6.04 12.69
N ALA A 83 14.20 4.92 13.36
CA ALA A 83 15.24 4.84 14.36
C ALA A 83 16.55 5.25 13.66
N GLN A 84 17.13 6.35 14.12
CA GLN A 84 18.43 6.85 13.67
C GLN A 84 19.53 5.98 14.25
#